data_AF-A0A835P2C5-F1
#
_entry.id   AF-A0A835P2C5-F1
#
_cell.length_a   1.000
_cell.length_b   1.000
_cell.length_c   1.000
_cell.angle_alpha   90.00
_cell.angle_beta   90.00
_cell.angle_gamma   90.00
#
_symmetry.space_group_name_H-M   'P 1'
#
loop_
_entity.id
_entity.type
_entity.pdbx_description
1 polymer ?
#
loop_
_entity_poly.entity_id
_entity_poly.type
_entity_poly.pdbx_seq_one_letter_code
_entity_poly.pdbx_strand_id
1 'polypeptide(L)'
;MVIINKLEGDEKGCEPSQTFNITWYLRYSDCYNEVFNFGDEQADNYFGTTAEEHPGWSGYYATGSLFPNCSELFKPQIFYKEFVHPEPLSPEKQEFFMVMCIVYVFFGVLWLAWSACYWRDLLRIQFWIGAVIFLGMLEKAVFYAEFQNIRYTGESVQGAVILAELLSAVKRSLARTLVIIVSLGYGIVNLTQTMKLLKLRRNVVKLSLYRHFTNTLILAVAASIVFIIWTTMKFRLVDCQSDWQELWVDDAIWRLLFSMILFVIMILWRPSANNQRFAFSPLSEEEDDDEQKEPMLKESFGQ
;
A
#
# COMPACT_ATOMS: atom_id res chain seq x y z
N MET A 1 1.50 -27.64 7.90
CA MET A 1 0.72 -28.22 6.78
C MET A 1 0.38 -29.65 7.17
N VAL A 2 -0.89 -30.04 7.22
CA VAL A 2 -1.30 -31.44 7.44
C VAL A 2 -1.76 -31.97 6.08
N ILE A 3 -0.99 -32.88 5.48
CA ILE A 3 -1.36 -33.50 4.21
C ILE A 3 -2.24 -34.70 4.52
N ILE A 4 -3.51 -34.63 4.10
CA ILE A 4 -4.46 -35.73 4.22
C ILE A 4 -4.67 -36.30 2.83
N ASN A 5 -4.04 -37.43 2.55
CA ASN A 5 -4.31 -38.18 1.32
C ASN A 5 -5.51 -39.09 1.55
N LYS A 6 -6.62 -38.79 0.87
CA LYS A 6 -7.82 -39.63 0.86
C LYS A 6 -7.76 -40.52 -0.38
N LEU A 7 -7.61 -41.82 -0.17
CA LEU A 7 -7.77 -42.81 -1.24
C LEU A 7 -9.25 -43.19 -1.34
N GLU A 8 -9.83 -43.03 -2.53
CA GLU A 8 -11.20 -43.45 -2.82
C GLU A 8 -11.17 -44.75 -3.61
N GLY A 9 -11.85 -45.78 -3.09
CA GLY A 9 -11.93 -47.11 -3.70
C GLY A 9 -13.08 -47.91 -3.09
N ASP A 10 -13.56 -48.93 -3.82
CA ASP A 10 -14.60 -49.82 -3.33
C ASP A 10 -13.97 -50.98 -2.55
N GLU A 11 -14.14 -50.98 -1.22
CA GLU A 11 -13.63 -52.03 -0.33
C GLU A 11 -14.13 -53.43 -0.73
N LYS A 12 -15.31 -53.52 -1.35
CA LYS A 12 -15.92 -54.80 -1.77
C LYS A 12 -15.30 -55.37 -3.05
N GLY A 13 -14.67 -54.54 -3.86
CA GLY A 13 -13.96 -54.95 -5.07
C GLY A 13 -12.50 -55.32 -4.83
N CYS A 14 -12.02 -55.23 -3.59
CA CYS A 14 -10.60 -55.34 -3.32
C CYS A 14 -10.13 -56.77 -3.07
N GLU A 15 -9.16 -57.21 -3.87
CA GLU A 15 -8.59 -58.55 -3.76
C GLU A 15 -7.55 -58.57 -2.61
N PRO A 16 -7.69 -59.47 -1.62
CA PRO A 16 -6.86 -59.43 -0.41
C PRO A 16 -5.39 -59.81 -0.65
N SER A 17 -5.04 -60.31 -1.84
CA SER A 17 -3.66 -60.61 -2.24
C SER A 17 -2.87 -59.41 -2.76
N GLN A 18 -3.53 -58.26 -2.99
CA GLN A 18 -2.89 -57.09 -3.58
C GLN A 18 -2.19 -56.25 -2.50
N THR A 19 -0.88 -56.15 -2.63
CA THR A 19 -0.03 -55.28 -1.80
C THR A 19 0.18 -53.94 -2.49
N PHE A 20 0.00 -52.85 -1.76
CA PHE A 20 0.22 -51.49 -2.28
C PHE A 20 1.47 -50.87 -1.65
N ASN A 21 2.32 -50.27 -2.49
CA ASN A 21 3.44 -49.46 -2.05
C ASN A 21 3.12 -48.00 -2.34
N ILE A 22 2.93 -47.21 -1.28
CA ILE A 22 2.71 -45.77 -1.41
C ILE A 22 3.93 -45.05 -0.87
N THR A 23 4.67 -44.44 -1.80
CA THR A 23 5.79 -43.56 -1.50
C THR A 23 5.37 -42.12 -1.73
N TRP A 24 5.67 -41.26 -0.77
CA TRP A 24 5.45 -39.82 -0.91
C TRP A 24 6.69 -39.07 -0.45
N TYR A 25 6.87 -37.87 -1.00
CA TYR A 25 8.02 -37.02 -0.72
C TYR A 25 7.51 -35.65 -0.34
N LEU A 26 7.96 -35.15 0.81
CA LEU A 26 7.66 -33.79 1.24
C LEU A 26 8.86 -32.91 0.95
N ARG A 27 8.67 -31.93 0.06
CA ARG A 27 9.72 -30.98 -0.27
C ARG A 27 9.50 -29.62 0.37
N TYR A 28 10.54 -29.18 1.07
CA TYR A 28 10.86 -27.78 1.31
C TYR A 28 11.02 -27.00 -0.01
N SER A 29 10.21 -26.00 -0.38
CA SER A 29 10.61 -25.07 -1.47
C SER A 29 10.93 -23.71 -0.88
N ASP A 30 12.21 -23.35 -0.93
CA ASP A 30 12.70 -21.99 -0.62
C ASP A 30 12.42 -20.99 -1.74
N CYS A 31 12.07 -21.49 -2.92
CA CYS A 31 11.97 -20.72 -4.14
C CYS A 31 10.51 -20.35 -4.44
N TYR A 32 10.12 -19.10 -4.20
CA TYR A 32 8.72 -18.71 -4.40
C TYR A 32 8.22 -18.96 -5.83
N ASN A 33 9.02 -18.65 -6.84
CA ASN A 33 8.65 -18.80 -8.26
C ASN A 33 8.44 -20.26 -8.69
N GLU A 34 9.00 -21.20 -7.94
CA GLU A 34 8.94 -22.62 -8.27
C GLU A 34 7.53 -23.21 -8.08
N VAL A 35 6.78 -22.72 -7.08
CA VAL A 35 5.45 -23.23 -6.76
C VAL A 35 4.37 -22.29 -7.29
N PHE A 36 4.57 -20.98 -7.18
CA PHE A 36 3.52 -19.99 -7.45
C PHE A 36 3.46 -19.53 -8.91
N ASN A 37 4.49 -19.80 -9.70
CA ASN A 37 4.52 -19.46 -11.13
C ASN A 37 4.41 -20.70 -12.03
N PHE A 38 3.93 -21.81 -11.48
CA PHE A 38 3.68 -23.07 -12.18
C PHE A 38 2.44 -22.93 -13.06
N GLY A 39 2.62 -22.82 -14.37
CA GLY A 39 1.50 -22.81 -15.32
C GLY A 39 0.86 -24.19 -15.47
N ASP A 40 -0.38 -24.26 -15.95
CA ASP A 40 -1.12 -25.53 -16.11
C ASP A 40 -0.36 -26.57 -16.96
N GLU A 41 0.31 -26.13 -18.04
CA GLU A 41 1.11 -27.01 -18.90
C GLU A 41 2.39 -27.53 -18.23
N GLN A 42 2.97 -26.75 -17.32
CA GLN A 42 4.10 -27.17 -16.50
C GLN A 42 3.63 -28.13 -15.40
N ALA A 43 2.46 -27.88 -14.81
CA ALA A 43 1.78 -28.80 -13.89
C ALA A 43 1.55 -30.16 -14.53
N ASP A 44 1.00 -30.20 -15.74
CA ASP A 44 0.73 -31.46 -16.45
C ASP A 44 2.01 -32.23 -16.77
N ASN A 45 3.08 -31.55 -17.19
CA ASN A 45 4.38 -32.20 -17.41
C ASN A 45 5.00 -32.70 -16.11
N TYR A 46 4.91 -31.93 -15.02
CA TYR A 46 5.43 -32.28 -13.70
C TYR A 46 4.71 -33.48 -13.09
N PHE A 47 3.38 -33.49 -13.13
CA PHE A 47 2.56 -34.63 -12.65
C PHE A 47 2.61 -35.82 -13.62
N GLY A 48 3.02 -35.61 -14.88
CA GLY A 48 3.25 -36.65 -15.87
C GLY A 48 4.61 -37.35 -15.73
N THR A 49 5.59 -36.73 -15.06
CA THR A 49 6.90 -37.34 -14.80
C THR A 49 6.89 -38.24 -13.57
N THR A 50 7.48 -39.43 -13.70
CA THR A 50 7.58 -40.41 -12.60
C THR A 50 8.80 -40.22 -11.69
N ALA A 51 9.68 -39.29 -12.03
CA ALA A 51 10.86 -38.94 -11.25
C ALA A 51 11.22 -37.47 -11.47
N GLU A 52 11.66 -36.81 -10.39
CA GLU A 52 12.29 -35.49 -10.44
C GLU A 52 13.62 -35.53 -9.68
N GLU A 53 14.70 -35.17 -10.36
CA GLU A 53 16.01 -34.97 -9.75
C GLU A 53 16.46 -33.53 -9.96
N HIS A 54 16.66 -32.81 -8.85
CA HIS A 54 17.23 -31.46 -8.86
C HIS A 54 18.58 -31.45 -8.12
N PRO A 55 19.69 -31.07 -8.79
CA PRO A 55 21.02 -31.09 -8.19
C PRO A 55 21.19 -30.00 -7.12
N GLY A 56 21.53 -30.39 -5.89
CA GLY A 56 21.82 -29.48 -4.77
C GLY A 56 20.68 -29.24 -3.76
N TRP A 57 19.61 -30.04 -3.81
CA TRP A 57 18.37 -29.78 -3.08
C TRP A 57 18.27 -30.66 -1.83
N SER A 58 17.67 -30.11 -0.76
CA SER A 58 17.45 -30.81 0.51
C SER A 58 15.95 -31.07 0.71
N GLY A 59 15.59 -32.27 1.16
CA GLY A 59 14.21 -32.64 1.46
C GLY A 59 14.15 -33.95 2.21
N TYR A 60 13.01 -34.22 2.83
CA TYR A 60 12.83 -35.41 3.66
C TYR A 60 11.95 -36.41 2.91
N TYR A 61 12.47 -37.61 2.69
CA TYR A 61 11.70 -38.70 2.12
C TYR A 61 10.90 -39.41 3.21
N ALA A 62 9.67 -39.73 2.84
CA ALA A 62 8.76 -40.49 3.65
C ALA A 62 8.38 -41.77 2.92
N THR A 63 9.09 -42.85 3.22
CA THR A 63 8.74 -44.15 2.68
C THR A 63 7.63 -44.75 3.57
N GLY A 64 6.40 -44.75 3.07
CA GLY A 64 5.31 -45.51 3.67
C GLY A 64 5.58 -47.01 3.55
N SER A 65 5.28 -47.77 4.59
CA SER A 65 5.41 -49.23 4.59
C SER A 65 4.43 -49.90 3.62
N LEU A 66 4.87 -51.02 3.03
CA LEU A 66 4.06 -51.95 2.24
C LEU A 66 2.74 -52.24 2.96
N PHE A 67 1.60 -51.86 2.38
CA PHE A 67 0.29 -52.27 2.89
C PHE A 67 0.11 -53.74 2.51
N PRO A 68 0.10 -54.68 3.47
CA PRO A 68 0.09 -56.10 3.17
C PRO A 68 -1.22 -56.54 2.53
N ASN A 69 -2.33 -55.84 2.82
CA ASN A 69 -3.66 -56.09 2.29
C ASN A 69 -4.35 -54.77 1.96
N CYS A 70 -5.22 -54.77 0.93
CA CYS A 70 -5.99 -53.60 0.52
C CYS A 70 -6.84 -52.96 1.63
N SER A 71 -7.42 -53.75 2.55
CA SER A 71 -8.26 -53.21 3.64
C SER A 71 -7.49 -52.36 4.65
N GLU A 72 -6.16 -52.47 4.73
CA GLU A 72 -5.33 -51.60 5.58
C GLU A 72 -5.14 -50.22 4.96
N LEU A 73 -5.32 -50.09 3.64
CA LEU A 73 -5.17 -48.83 2.90
C LEU A 73 -6.26 -47.81 3.23
N PHE A 74 -7.46 -48.28 3.55
CA PHE A 74 -8.59 -47.44 3.93
C PHE A 74 -8.59 -47.06 5.41
N LYS A 75 -7.67 -47.59 6.22
CA LYS A 75 -7.55 -47.25 7.63
C LYS A 75 -6.75 -45.94 7.80
N PRO A 76 -7.20 -45.03 8.66
CA PRO A 76 -6.44 -43.80 8.94
C PRO A 76 -5.11 -44.14 9.61
N GLN A 77 -4.01 -43.75 8.98
CA GLN A 77 -2.65 -43.91 9.53
C GLN A 77 -1.95 -42.55 9.65
N ILE A 78 -1.13 -42.42 10.70
CA ILE A 78 -0.31 -41.23 10.96
C ILE A 78 1.15 -41.62 10.73
N PHE A 79 1.71 -41.21 9.60
CA PHE A 79 3.08 -41.52 9.23
C PHE A 79 4.12 -40.62 9.93
N TYR A 80 3.74 -39.40 10.30
CA TYR A 80 4.60 -38.43 10.99
C TYR A 80 3.81 -37.74 12.10
N LYS A 81 4.35 -37.73 13.31
CA LYS A 81 3.71 -37.14 14.50
C LYS A 81 4.18 -35.71 14.79
N GLU A 82 5.34 -35.31 14.27
CA GLU A 82 5.97 -34.05 14.62
C GLU A 82 6.33 -33.29 13.35
N PHE A 83 5.58 -32.22 13.09
CA PHE A 83 5.82 -31.30 11.98
C PHE A 83 6.39 -30.01 12.57
N VAL A 84 7.58 -29.60 12.13
CA VAL A 84 8.15 -28.30 12.48
C VAL A 84 7.18 -27.24 11.93
N HIS A 85 6.49 -26.54 12.82
CA HIS A 85 5.56 -25.50 12.41
C HIS A 85 6.31 -24.41 11.63
N PRO A 86 5.71 -23.84 10.57
CA PRO A 86 6.28 -22.68 9.93
C PRO A 86 6.44 -21.58 10.98
N GLU A 87 7.61 -20.95 10.98
CA GLU A 87 7.93 -19.79 11.81
C GLU A 87 6.81 -18.73 11.65
N PRO A 88 6.33 -18.11 12.75
CA PRO A 88 5.34 -17.05 12.64
C PRO A 88 5.85 -15.90 11.76
N LEU A 89 4.92 -15.24 11.06
CA LEU A 89 5.21 -14.11 10.16
C LEU A 89 6.19 -13.12 10.79
N SER A 90 7.17 -12.65 10.02
CA SER A 90 8.27 -11.82 10.50
C SER A 90 7.77 -10.65 11.38
N PRO A 91 8.32 -10.46 12.59
CA PRO A 91 7.88 -9.42 13.53
C PRO A 91 8.02 -8.00 12.96
N GLU A 92 8.97 -7.82 12.05
CA GLU A 92 9.34 -6.54 11.45
C GLU A 92 8.16 -5.84 10.76
N LYS A 93 7.30 -6.60 10.07
CA LYS A 93 6.11 -6.04 9.41
C LYS A 93 5.12 -5.49 10.43
N GLN A 94 4.84 -6.24 11.50
CA GLN A 94 3.93 -5.80 12.55
C GLN A 94 4.48 -4.54 13.25
N GLU A 95 5.76 -4.53 13.57
CA GLU A 95 6.45 -3.39 14.20
C GLU A 95 6.36 -2.14 13.32
N PHE A 96 6.56 -2.27 12.00
CA PHE A 96 6.40 -1.17 11.06
C PHE A 96 5.00 -0.54 11.11
N PHE A 97 3.93 -1.34 11.08
CA PHE A 97 2.56 -0.82 11.17
C PHE A 97 2.27 -0.15 12.52
N MET A 98 2.83 -0.68 13.61
CA MET A 98 2.74 -0.06 14.95
C MET A 98 3.43 1.31 14.99
N VAL A 99 4.67 1.40 14.52
CA VAL A 99 5.44 2.66 14.47
C VAL A 99 4.71 3.69 13.61
N MET A 100 4.22 3.28 12.44
CA MET A 100 3.43 4.16 11.57
C MET A 100 2.15 4.65 12.27
N CYS A 101 1.44 3.77 12.99
CA CYS A 101 0.26 4.18 13.75
C CYS A 101 0.59 5.28 14.76
N ILE A 102 1.70 5.14 15.50
CA ILE A 102 2.16 6.15 16.47
C ILE A 102 2.48 7.48 15.76
N VAL A 103 3.16 7.44 14.61
CA VAL A 103 3.46 8.63 13.80
C VAL A 103 2.17 9.35 13.38
N TYR A 104 1.16 8.60 12.94
CA TYR A 104 -0.14 9.18 12.55
C TYR A 104 -0.92 9.74 13.75
N VAL A 105 -0.84 9.12 14.92
CA VAL A 105 -1.40 9.67 16.17
C VAL A 105 -0.73 10.99 16.51
N PHE A 106 0.60 11.06 16.41
CA PHE A 106 1.34 12.31 16.62
C PHE A 106 0.92 13.38 15.61
N PHE A 107 0.78 13.04 14.33
CA PHE A 107 0.28 13.97 13.31
C PHE A 107 -1.13 14.46 13.63
N GLY A 108 -2.02 13.57 14.07
CA GLY A 108 -3.38 13.88 14.50
C GLY A 108 -3.40 14.87 15.67
N VAL A 109 -2.64 14.59 16.72
CA VAL A 109 -2.55 15.46 17.91
C VAL A 109 -1.99 16.84 17.55
N LEU A 110 -0.88 16.90 16.80
CA LEU A 110 -0.31 18.17 16.35
C LEU A 110 -1.30 18.98 15.49
N TRP A 111 -1.98 18.31 14.55
CA TRP A 111 -2.94 18.96 13.66
C TRP A 111 -4.16 19.46 14.42
N LEU A 112 -4.70 18.67 15.34
CA LEU A 112 -5.81 19.05 16.19
C LEU A 112 -5.44 20.23 17.10
N ALA A 113 -4.26 20.21 17.72
CA ALA A 113 -3.78 21.31 18.55
C ALA A 113 -3.68 22.62 17.76
N TRP A 114 -3.07 22.60 16.57
CA TRP A 114 -3.03 23.79 15.72
C TRP A 114 -4.42 24.22 15.25
N SER A 115 -5.27 23.28 14.87
CA SER A 115 -6.63 23.59 14.39
C SER A 115 -7.50 24.18 15.51
N ALA A 116 -7.35 23.72 16.75
CA ALA A 116 -8.07 24.24 17.90
C ALA A 116 -7.61 25.66 18.26
N CYS A 117 -6.30 25.93 18.22
CA CYS A 117 -5.76 27.27 18.47
C CYS A 117 -6.25 28.32 17.45
N TYR A 118 -6.51 27.91 16.21
CA TYR A 118 -6.96 28.78 15.11
C TYR A 118 -8.36 28.42 14.60
N TRP A 119 -9.24 27.87 15.47
CA TRP A 119 -10.51 27.28 15.06
C TRP A 119 -11.46 28.27 14.36
N ARG A 120 -11.32 29.57 14.66
CA ARG A 120 -12.12 30.63 14.03
C ARG A 120 -11.73 30.93 12.58
N ASP A 121 -10.51 30.60 12.17
CA ASP A 121 -9.95 31.00 10.87
C ASP A 121 -9.68 29.80 9.95
N LEU A 122 -10.27 28.63 10.25
CA LEU A 122 -9.96 27.37 9.56
C LEU A 122 -10.57 27.32 8.15
N LEU A 123 -9.74 27.03 7.15
CA LEU A 123 -10.16 26.89 5.76
C LEU A 123 -10.76 25.50 5.51
N ARG A 124 -11.67 25.38 4.52
CA ARG A 124 -12.26 24.08 4.13
C ARG A 124 -11.19 23.02 3.83
N ILE A 125 -10.10 23.41 3.17
CA ILE A 125 -8.97 22.53 2.82
C ILE A 125 -8.32 21.91 4.08
N GLN A 126 -8.27 22.63 5.20
CA GLN A 126 -7.66 22.13 6.43
C GLN A 126 -8.49 21.02 7.10
N PHE A 127 -9.81 21.03 6.92
CA PHE A 127 -10.66 19.91 7.34
C PHE A 127 -10.39 18.65 6.52
N TRP A 128 -10.19 18.78 5.21
CA TRP A 128 -9.82 17.66 4.35
C TRP A 128 -8.46 17.06 4.72
N ILE A 129 -7.47 17.88 5.06
CA ILE A 129 -6.16 17.41 5.57
C ILE A 129 -6.36 16.63 6.88
N GLY A 130 -7.16 17.16 7.81
CA GLY A 130 -7.50 16.47 9.05
C GLY A 130 -8.20 15.12 8.82
N ALA A 131 -9.13 15.05 7.86
CA ALA A 131 -9.81 13.82 7.48
C ALA A 131 -8.85 12.76 6.92
N VAL A 132 -7.87 13.17 6.10
CA VAL A 132 -6.83 12.25 5.57
C VAL A 132 -5.94 11.72 6.69
N ILE A 133 -5.56 12.54 7.67
CA ILE A 133 -4.79 12.10 8.84
C ILE A 133 -5.60 11.10 9.67
N PHE A 134 -6.88 11.39 9.92
CA PHE A 134 -7.78 10.50 10.66
C PHE A 134 -7.99 9.15 9.98
N LEU A 135 -8.26 9.15 8.68
CA LEU A 135 -8.34 7.92 7.89
C LEU A 135 -7.02 7.14 7.90
N GLY A 136 -5.88 7.82 7.90
CA GLY A 136 -4.57 7.20 8.06
C GLY A 136 -4.39 6.52 9.42
N MET A 137 -4.82 7.16 10.51
CA MET A 137 -4.82 6.55 11.85
C MET A 137 -5.68 5.28 11.89
N LEU A 138 -6.91 5.36 11.37
CA LEU A 138 -7.83 4.23 11.32
C LEU A 138 -7.27 3.07 10.47
N GLU A 139 -6.76 3.35 9.27
CA GLU A 139 -6.16 2.35 8.41
C GLU A 139 -5.03 1.59 9.13
N LYS A 140 -4.11 2.30 9.80
CA LYS A 140 -2.99 1.67 10.51
C LYS A 140 -3.43 0.87 11.72
N ALA A 141 -4.43 1.35 12.46
CA ALA A 141 -5.01 0.61 13.57
C ALA A 141 -5.64 -0.71 13.12
N VAL A 142 -6.39 -0.71 12.00
CA VAL A 142 -6.99 -1.94 11.45
C VAL A 142 -5.92 -2.91 10.95
N PHE A 143 -4.91 -2.45 10.21
CA PHE A 143 -3.80 -3.33 9.79
C PHE A 143 -3.05 -3.91 11.00
N TYR A 144 -2.76 -3.11 12.02
CA TYR A 144 -2.10 -3.59 13.23
C TYR A 144 -2.94 -4.65 13.96
N ALA A 145 -4.25 -4.41 14.11
CA ALA A 145 -5.16 -5.36 14.73
C ALA A 145 -5.21 -6.70 13.97
N GLU A 146 -5.24 -6.65 12.63
CA GLU A 146 -5.18 -7.85 11.79
C GLU A 146 -3.85 -8.61 11.98
N PHE A 147 -2.72 -7.91 11.93
CA PHE A 147 -1.42 -8.57 12.15
C PHE A 147 -1.27 -9.15 13.55
N GLN A 148 -1.82 -8.48 14.57
CA GLN A 148 -1.88 -9.05 15.91
C GLN A 148 -2.76 -10.30 15.95
N ASN A 149 -3.94 -10.27 15.32
CA ASN A 149 -4.83 -11.42 15.30
C ASN A 149 -4.15 -12.61 14.61
N ILE A 150 -3.60 -12.40 13.41
CA ILE A 150 -2.86 -13.43 12.67
C ILE A 150 -1.69 -13.99 13.51
N ARG A 151 -1.01 -13.17 14.31
CA ARG A 151 0.11 -13.63 15.14
C ARG A 151 -0.31 -14.41 16.38
N TYR A 152 -1.43 -14.06 17.03
CA TYR A 152 -1.88 -14.71 18.27
C TYR A 152 -2.86 -15.87 18.04
N THR A 153 -3.79 -15.73 17.10
CA THR A 153 -4.82 -16.74 16.82
C THR A 153 -4.54 -17.53 15.56
N GLY A 154 -3.70 -17.01 14.65
CA GLY A 154 -3.41 -17.66 13.37
C GLY A 154 -4.50 -17.44 12.31
N GLU A 155 -5.60 -16.77 12.66
CA GLU A 155 -6.72 -16.55 11.75
C GLU A 155 -6.75 -15.10 11.24
N SER A 156 -7.07 -14.94 9.95
CA SER A 156 -7.28 -13.62 9.32
C SER A 156 -8.77 -13.31 9.30
N VAL A 157 -9.16 -12.13 9.77
CA VAL A 157 -10.57 -11.73 9.76
C VAL A 157 -10.82 -11.00 8.45
N GLN A 158 -11.41 -11.71 7.49
CA GLN A 158 -11.66 -11.18 6.15
C GLN A 158 -12.37 -9.81 6.17
N GLY A 159 -13.29 -9.58 7.10
CA GLY A 159 -14.00 -8.30 7.23
C GLY A 159 -13.08 -7.11 7.56
N ALA A 160 -12.05 -7.32 8.38
CA ALA A 160 -11.11 -6.27 8.76
C ALA A 160 -10.09 -5.98 7.65
N VAL A 161 -9.66 -6.99 6.88
CA VAL A 161 -8.87 -6.77 5.65
C VAL A 161 -9.65 -5.93 4.64
N ILE A 162 -10.92 -6.26 4.39
CA ILE A 162 -11.79 -5.49 3.47
C ILE A 162 -11.94 -4.04 3.95
N LEU A 163 -12.15 -3.83 5.26
CA LEU A 163 -12.26 -2.50 5.84
C LEU A 163 -10.94 -1.70 5.70
N ALA A 164 -9.79 -2.34 5.93
CA ALA A 164 -8.49 -1.70 5.78
C ALA A 164 -8.22 -1.27 4.34
N GLU A 165 -8.58 -2.11 3.37
CA GLU A 165 -8.48 -1.78 1.94
C GLU A 165 -9.44 -0.65 1.54
N LEU A 166 -10.67 -0.66 2.06
CA LEU A 166 -11.62 0.41 1.82
C LEU A 166 -11.12 1.75 2.38
N LEU A 167 -10.63 1.77 3.63
CA LEU A 167 -10.03 2.95 4.26
C LEU A 167 -8.83 3.45 3.44
N SER A 168 -7.99 2.53 2.97
CA SER A 168 -6.84 2.83 2.10
C SER A 168 -7.29 3.49 0.80
N ALA A 169 -8.32 2.96 0.13
CA ALA A 169 -8.85 3.49 -1.11
C ALA A 169 -9.43 4.90 -0.92
N VAL A 170 -10.26 5.10 0.11
CA VAL A 170 -10.83 6.42 0.44
C VAL A 170 -9.72 7.41 0.74
N LYS A 171 -8.77 7.07 1.61
CA LYS A 171 -7.63 7.94 1.94
C LYS A 171 -6.83 8.34 0.71
N ARG A 172 -6.49 7.38 -0.16
CA ARG A 172 -5.74 7.63 -1.41
C ARG A 172 -6.50 8.58 -2.32
N SER A 173 -7.80 8.40 -2.47
CA SER A 173 -8.65 9.29 -3.28
C SER A 173 -8.67 10.71 -2.73
N LEU A 174 -8.93 10.87 -1.43
CA LEU A 174 -8.94 12.18 -0.78
C LEU A 174 -7.60 12.90 -0.89
N ALA A 175 -6.50 12.18 -0.68
CA ALA A 175 -5.17 12.76 -0.80
C ALA A 175 -4.85 13.18 -2.24
N ARG A 176 -5.24 12.40 -3.24
CA ARG A 176 -5.11 12.78 -4.66
C ARG A 176 -5.91 14.04 -4.98
N THR A 177 -7.16 14.10 -4.52
CA THR A 177 -8.01 15.28 -4.68
C THR A 177 -7.38 16.52 -4.03
N LEU A 178 -6.84 16.38 -2.81
CA LEU A 178 -6.11 17.46 -2.14
C LEU A 178 -4.91 17.94 -2.94
N VAL A 179 -4.07 17.03 -3.43
CA VAL A 179 -2.89 17.39 -4.24
C VAL A 179 -3.33 18.14 -5.50
N ILE A 180 -4.36 17.68 -6.21
CA ILE A 180 -4.89 18.35 -7.40
C ILE A 180 -5.38 19.76 -7.07
N ILE A 181 -6.17 19.92 -6.00
CA ILE A 181 -6.66 21.24 -5.56
C ILE A 181 -5.49 22.17 -5.23
N VAL A 182 -4.46 21.67 -4.55
CA VAL A 182 -3.25 22.44 -4.23
C VAL A 182 -2.52 22.82 -5.52
N SER A 183 -2.32 21.89 -6.45
CA SER A 183 -1.64 22.16 -7.72
C SER A 183 -2.39 23.16 -8.59
N LEU A 184 -3.72 23.07 -8.69
CA LEU A 184 -4.57 23.99 -9.47
C LEU A 184 -4.67 25.37 -8.80
N GLY A 185 -4.98 25.40 -7.50
CA GLY A 185 -5.05 26.64 -6.72
C GLY A 185 -3.72 27.37 -6.71
N TYR A 186 -2.60 26.64 -6.68
CA TYR A 186 -1.27 27.23 -6.80
C TYR A 186 -0.97 27.69 -8.23
N GLY A 187 -1.26 26.89 -9.26
CA GLY A 187 -0.98 27.26 -10.66
C GLY A 187 -1.68 28.54 -11.10
N ILE A 188 -2.96 28.69 -10.73
CA ILE A 188 -3.80 29.83 -11.15
C ILE A 188 -3.49 31.08 -10.31
N VAL A 189 -3.35 30.92 -8.98
CA VAL A 189 -3.16 32.08 -8.08
C VAL A 189 -1.71 32.57 -8.12
N ASN A 190 -0.72 31.67 -8.19
CA ASN A 190 0.67 32.10 -8.17
C ASN A 190 1.17 32.65 -9.51
N LEU A 191 0.75 32.18 -10.69
CA LEU A 191 1.26 32.79 -11.93
C LEU A 191 0.89 34.28 -12.02
N THR A 192 -0.33 34.61 -11.61
CA THR A 192 -0.91 35.95 -11.69
C THR A 192 -0.49 36.84 -10.52
N GLN A 193 -0.40 36.31 -9.29
CA GLN A 193 0.07 37.08 -8.12
C GLN A 193 1.59 37.13 -7.98
N THR A 194 2.36 36.06 -8.27
CA THR A 194 3.82 36.09 -8.08
C THR A 194 4.51 37.06 -9.03
N MET A 195 4.03 37.27 -10.26
CA MET A 195 4.60 38.31 -11.14
C MET A 195 4.38 39.73 -10.57
N LYS A 196 3.23 40.02 -9.97
CA LYS A 196 2.94 41.33 -9.35
C LYS A 196 3.59 41.50 -7.97
N LEU A 197 3.77 40.41 -7.20
CA LEU A 197 4.22 40.42 -5.80
C LEU A 197 5.74 40.20 -5.65
N LEU A 198 6.41 39.52 -6.60
CA LEU A 198 7.88 39.46 -6.70
C LEU A 198 8.50 40.82 -7.08
N LYS A 199 7.76 41.71 -7.73
CA LYS A 199 8.16 43.11 -7.94
C LYS A 199 8.20 43.95 -6.66
N LEU A 200 7.53 43.53 -5.57
CA LEU A 200 7.23 44.45 -4.46
C LEU A 200 7.62 43.98 -3.04
N ARG A 201 7.82 42.69 -2.73
CA ARG A 201 7.84 42.31 -1.30
C ARG A 201 8.88 41.34 -0.73
N ARG A 202 9.99 41.03 -1.40
CA ARG A 202 11.19 40.30 -0.87
C ARG A 202 10.96 39.52 0.46
N ASN A 203 10.00 38.60 0.48
CA ASN A 203 9.63 37.85 1.70
C ASN A 203 10.37 36.51 1.67
N VAL A 204 11.66 36.59 1.98
CA VAL A 204 12.63 35.49 1.86
C VAL A 204 12.24 34.20 2.61
N VAL A 205 11.42 34.32 3.67
CA VAL A 205 10.97 33.17 4.48
C VAL A 205 9.95 32.28 3.76
N LYS A 206 8.97 32.86 3.06
CA LYS A 206 7.98 32.09 2.27
C LYS A 206 8.60 31.46 1.03
N LEU A 207 9.54 32.16 0.40
CA LEU A 207 10.28 31.67 -0.77
C LEU A 207 11.22 30.51 -0.40
N SER A 208 11.92 30.62 0.74
CA SER A 208 12.78 29.54 1.25
C SER A 208 11.97 28.29 1.56
N LEU A 209 10.85 28.41 2.28
CA LEU A 209 9.97 27.28 2.61
C LEU A 209 9.40 26.60 1.36
N TYR A 210 9.03 27.39 0.35
CA TYR A 210 8.52 26.87 -0.93
C TYR A 210 9.60 26.14 -1.74
N ARG A 211 10.85 26.63 -1.71
CA ARG A 211 11.99 25.93 -2.32
C ARG A 211 12.25 24.59 -1.64
N HIS A 212 12.11 24.53 -0.31
CA HIS A 212 12.30 23.29 0.45
C HIS A 212 11.19 22.27 0.14
N PHE A 213 9.94 22.72 -0.01
CA PHE A 213 8.82 21.89 -0.45
C PHE A 213 9.08 21.19 -1.79
N THR A 214 9.43 21.97 -2.82
CA THR A 214 9.73 21.43 -4.14
C THR A 214 10.95 20.51 -4.10
N ASN A 215 11.99 20.87 -3.34
CA ASN A 215 13.15 20.00 -3.16
C ASN A 215 12.78 18.66 -2.50
N THR A 216 11.93 18.66 -1.46
CA THR A 216 11.48 17.43 -0.81
C THR A 216 10.63 16.56 -1.74
N LEU A 217 9.75 17.16 -2.55
CA LEU A 217 8.99 16.42 -3.56
C LEU A 217 9.90 15.82 -4.63
N ILE A 218 10.88 16.57 -5.14
CA ILE A 218 11.85 16.07 -6.13
C ILE A 218 12.66 14.91 -5.55
N LEU A 219 13.13 15.03 -4.30
CA LEU A 219 13.86 13.95 -3.62
C LEU A 219 12.98 12.71 -3.41
N ALA A 220 11.71 12.88 -3.05
CA ALA A 220 10.76 11.77 -2.89
C ALA A 220 10.52 11.03 -4.22
N VAL A 221 10.37 11.78 -5.33
CA VAL A 221 10.23 11.19 -6.68
C VAL A 221 11.51 10.47 -7.10
N ALA A 222 12.69 11.08 -6.91
CA ALA A 222 13.96 10.44 -7.23
C ALA A 222 14.16 9.15 -6.42
N ALA A 223 13.91 9.18 -5.11
CA ALA A 223 13.97 8.00 -4.25
C ALA A 223 13.00 6.90 -4.70
N SER A 224 11.77 7.26 -5.12
CA SER A 224 10.81 6.28 -5.65
C SER A 224 11.31 5.62 -6.94
N ILE A 225 11.94 6.36 -7.85
CA ILE A 225 12.48 5.82 -9.09
C ILE A 225 13.65 4.87 -8.80
N VAL A 226 14.59 5.27 -7.95
CA VAL A 226 15.73 4.42 -7.55
C VAL A 226 15.22 3.12 -6.92
N PHE A 227 14.24 3.21 -6.03
CA PHE A 227 13.66 2.04 -5.38
C PHE A 227 12.95 1.12 -6.38
N ILE A 228 12.15 1.65 -7.31
CA ILE A 228 11.50 0.84 -8.36
C ILE A 228 12.53 0.11 -9.22
N ILE A 229 13.64 0.77 -9.57
CA ILE A 229 14.72 0.13 -10.33
C ILE A 229 15.33 -1.00 -9.52
N TRP A 230 15.65 -0.75 -8.25
CA TRP A 230 16.20 -1.76 -7.35
C TRP A 230 15.27 -2.97 -7.22
N THR A 231 13.98 -2.75 -6.93
CA THR A 231 13.01 -3.83 -6.73
C THR A 231 12.73 -4.59 -8.02
N THR A 232 12.73 -3.92 -9.17
CA THR A 232 12.63 -4.61 -10.47
C THR A 232 13.83 -5.52 -10.70
N MET A 233 15.05 -5.06 -10.41
CA MET A 233 16.25 -5.90 -10.56
C MET A 233 16.26 -7.08 -9.59
N LYS A 234 15.79 -6.87 -8.35
CA LYS A 234 15.82 -7.89 -7.29
C LYS A 234 14.68 -8.91 -7.38
N PHE A 235 13.46 -8.47 -7.66
CA PHE A 235 12.26 -9.31 -7.59
C PHE A 235 11.75 -9.80 -8.94
N ARG A 236 12.07 -9.13 -10.07
CA ARG A 236 11.51 -9.48 -11.39
C ARG A 236 12.48 -10.20 -12.32
N LEU A 237 13.79 -10.14 -12.06
CA LEU A 237 14.83 -10.70 -12.94
C LEU A 237 15.60 -11.89 -12.35
N VAL A 238 15.27 -12.33 -11.13
CA VAL A 238 15.91 -13.48 -10.50
C VAL A 238 15.04 -14.72 -10.72
N ASP A 239 15.62 -15.79 -11.27
CA ASP A 239 14.92 -17.05 -11.54
C ASP A 239 14.37 -17.67 -10.24
N CYS A 240 15.09 -17.51 -9.14
CA CYS A 240 14.67 -17.97 -7.83
C CYS A 240 14.55 -16.86 -6.78
N GLN A 241 13.31 -16.62 -6.35
CA GLN A 241 12.95 -15.63 -5.34
C GLN A 241 13.02 -16.24 -3.93
N SER A 242 14.19 -16.18 -3.29
CA SER A 242 14.41 -16.66 -1.91
C SER A 242 13.94 -15.67 -0.84
N ASP A 243 14.07 -14.37 -1.10
CA ASP A 243 13.84 -13.30 -0.11
C ASP A 243 12.40 -12.77 -0.14
N TRP A 244 11.42 -13.64 -0.40
CA TRP A 244 9.99 -13.28 -0.47
C TRP A 244 9.47 -12.67 0.85
N GLN A 245 10.14 -12.98 1.96
CA GLN A 245 9.85 -12.39 3.27
C GLN A 245 10.09 -10.87 3.30
N GLU A 246 10.90 -10.31 2.41
CA GLU A 246 11.12 -8.85 2.30
C GLU A 246 10.14 -8.15 1.35
N LEU A 247 9.23 -8.88 0.70
CA LEU A 247 8.28 -8.31 -0.26
C LEU A 247 7.38 -7.22 0.34
N TRP A 248 7.14 -7.24 1.66
CA TRP A 248 6.37 -6.19 2.32
C TRP A 248 7.06 -4.82 2.30
N VAL A 249 8.38 -4.76 2.07
CA VAL A 249 9.14 -3.52 1.97
C VAL A 249 8.66 -2.68 0.78
N ASP A 250 8.24 -3.32 -0.32
CA ASP A 250 7.61 -2.63 -1.45
C ASP A 250 6.35 -1.88 -1.02
N ASP A 251 5.43 -2.52 -0.29
CA ASP A 251 4.23 -1.85 0.22
C ASP A 251 4.57 -0.79 1.29
N ALA A 252 5.57 -1.05 2.13
CA ALA A 252 6.01 -0.15 3.19
C ALA A 252 6.55 1.18 2.66
N ILE A 253 7.37 1.16 1.60
CA ILE A 253 7.99 2.39 1.10
C ILE A 253 6.97 3.37 0.53
N TRP A 254 5.92 2.87 -0.14
CA TRP A 254 4.86 3.73 -0.67
C TRP A 254 4.09 4.42 0.46
N ARG A 255 3.88 3.71 1.57
CA ARG A 255 3.24 4.24 2.78
C ARG A 255 4.14 5.27 3.48
N LEU A 256 5.45 5.04 3.52
CA LEU A 256 6.45 5.99 4.05
C LEU A 256 6.50 7.28 3.23
N LEU A 257 6.62 7.18 1.90
CA LEU A 257 6.64 8.34 1.00
C LEU A 257 5.37 9.17 1.15
N PHE A 258 4.22 8.52 1.22
CA PHE A 258 2.95 9.20 1.48
C PHE A 258 2.94 9.94 2.83
N SER A 259 3.42 9.30 3.90
CA SER A 259 3.51 9.91 5.23
C SER A 259 4.45 11.13 5.23
N MET A 260 5.59 11.04 4.55
CA MET A 260 6.53 12.16 4.38
C MET A 260 5.91 13.33 3.63
N ILE A 261 5.20 13.07 2.53
CA ILE A 261 4.50 14.12 1.78
C ILE A 261 3.40 14.77 2.63
N LEU A 262 2.63 13.96 3.37
CA LEU A 262 1.59 14.46 4.27
C LEU A 262 2.17 15.37 5.36
N PHE A 263 3.29 14.99 5.96
CA PHE A 263 3.99 15.82 6.95
C PHE A 263 4.40 17.18 6.38
N VAL A 264 4.95 17.18 5.16
CA VAL A 264 5.31 18.42 4.45
C VAL A 264 4.08 19.29 4.17
N ILE A 265 2.98 18.68 3.73
CA ILE A 265 1.70 19.38 3.53
C ILE A 265 1.22 19.99 4.85
N MET A 266 1.33 19.28 5.98
CA MET A 266 0.94 19.80 7.30
C MET A 266 1.73 21.05 7.69
N ILE A 267 3.04 21.10 7.42
CA ILE A 267 3.86 22.29 7.71
C ILE A 267 3.46 23.45 6.81
N LEU A 268 3.26 23.18 5.51
CA LEU A 268 2.94 24.21 4.52
C LEU A 268 1.56 24.83 4.77
N TRP A 269 0.58 24.00 5.12
CA TRP A 269 -0.82 24.39 5.30
C TRP A 269 -1.22 24.59 6.76
N ARG A 270 -0.24 24.61 7.67
CA ARG A 270 -0.43 24.84 9.09
C ARG A 270 -1.40 26.03 9.29
N PRO A 271 -2.45 25.86 10.11
CA PRO A 271 -3.32 26.96 10.51
C PRO A 271 -2.51 28.14 11.04
N SER A 272 -2.66 29.28 10.38
CA SER A 272 -2.00 30.55 10.73
C SER A 272 -2.97 31.67 10.42
N ALA A 273 -3.06 32.66 11.31
CA ALA A 273 -3.94 33.83 11.16
C ALA A 273 -3.71 34.59 9.84
N ASN A 274 -2.53 34.44 9.22
CA ASN A 274 -2.20 35.10 7.96
C ASN A 274 -2.72 34.34 6.71
N ASN A 275 -3.17 33.08 6.82
CA ASN A 275 -3.54 32.26 5.66
C ASN A 275 -4.82 32.75 4.96
N GLN A 276 -5.79 33.31 5.70
CA GLN A 276 -7.00 33.90 5.09
C GLN A 276 -6.69 35.15 4.25
N ARG A 277 -5.71 35.97 4.67
CA ARG A 277 -5.28 37.16 3.92
C ARG A 277 -4.71 36.86 2.52
N PHE A 278 -4.25 35.64 2.27
CA PHE A 278 -3.76 35.23 0.94
C PHE A 278 -4.80 34.42 0.15
N ALA A 279 -5.66 33.65 0.82
CA ALA A 279 -6.76 32.93 0.17
C ALA A 279 -7.90 33.85 -0.31
N PHE A 280 -8.06 35.02 0.34
CA PHE A 280 -9.09 36.02 0.03
C PHE A 280 -8.48 37.39 -0.35
N SER A 281 -7.22 37.44 -0.80
CA SER A 281 -6.70 38.68 -1.40
C SER A 281 -7.58 39.01 -2.61
N PRO A 282 -8.24 40.18 -2.67
CA PRO A 282 -9.34 40.44 -3.58
C PRO A 282 -8.82 40.39 -5.02
N LEU A 283 -9.30 39.38 -5.75
CA LEU A 283 -9.42 39.39 -7.21
C LEU A 283 -10.89 39.59 -7.59
N SER A 284 -11.69 40.19 -6.71
CA SER A 284 -13.15 40.32 -6.84
C SER A 284 -13.62 41.77 -6.95
N GLU A 285 -12.79 42.69 -7.47
CA GLU A 285 -13.19 44.10 -7.71
C GLU A 285 -12.69 44.66 -9.06
N GLU A 286 -12.26 43.83 -10.03
CA GLU A 286 -11.86 44.34 -11.37
C GLU A 286 -12.66 43.69 -12.55
N GLU A 287 -13.82 43.06 -12.29
CA GLU A 287 -14.65 42.46 -13.37
C GLU A 287 -16.01 43.15 -13.62
N ASP A 288 -16.37 44.23 -12.91
CA ASP A 288 -17.67 44.91 -13.09
C ASP A 288 -17.53 46.42 -13.41
N ASP A 289 -16.73 46.79 -14.42
CA ASP A 289 -16.68 48.18 -14.91
C ASP A 289 -16.61 48.31 -16.45
N ASP A 290 -17.08 47.30 -17.20
CA ASP A 290 -17.30 47.40 -18.66
C ASP A 290 -18.79 47.52 -19.02
N GLU A 291 -19.60 48.08 -18.12
CA GLU A 291 -21.00 48.45 -18.40
C GLU A 291 -21.12 49.96 -18.67
N GLN A 292 -20.47 50.45 -19.74
CA GLN A 292 -20.77 51.80 -20.23
C GLN A 292 -20.66 51.98 -21.75
N LYS A 293 -21.82 51.75 -22.39
CA LYS A 293 -22.38 52.46 -23.57
C LYS A 293 -21.71 52.20 -24.93
N GLU A 294 -22.42 51.43 -25.76
CA GLU A 294 -22.58 51.80 -27.18
C GLU A 294 -23.29 53.17 -27.28
N PRO A 295 -22.76 54.15 -28.02
CA PRO A 295 -23.58 55.13 -28.69
C PRO A 295 -23.70 54.76 -30.17
N MET A 296 -24.95 54.55 -30.57
CA MET A 296 -25.36 54.27 -31.94
C MET A 296 -24.75 55.25 -32.95
N LEU A 297 -24.33 54.66 -34.06
CA LEU A 297 -24.09 55.30 -35.35
C LEU A 297 -25.24 56.26 -35.70
N LYS A 298 -24.95 57.55 -35.85
CA LYS A 298 -25.77 58.45 -36.68
C LYS A 298 -24.93 58.98 -37.82
N GLU A 299 -25.10 58.34 -38.96
CA GLU A 299 -24.73 58.87 -40.26
C GLU A 299 -25.61 60.08 -40.63
N SER A 300 -24.92 61.11 -41.15
CA SER A 300 -25.31 61.88 -42.33
C SER A 300 -26.16 63.18 -42.22
N PHE A 301 -25.69 64.13 -43.03
CA PHE A 301 -26.32 65.29 -43.69
C PHE A 301 -26.73 66.54 -42.90
N GLY A 302 -26.09 67.66 -43.29
CA GLY A 302 -26.85 68.80 -43.83
C GLY A 302 -26.73 70.14 -43.10
N GLN A 303 -25.91 71.02 -43.70
CA GLN A 303 -25.99 72.50 -43.75
C GLN A 303 -25.52 73.32 -42.54
#